data_AF-A0A1F5WC99-F1
#
_entry.id   AF-A0A1F5WC99-F1
#
_cell.length_a   1.000
_cell.length_b   1.000
_cell.length_c   1.000
_cell.angle_alpha   90.00
_cell.angle_beta   90.00
_cell.angle_gamma   90.00
#
_symmetry.space_group_name_H-M   'P 1'
#
loop_
_entity.id
_entity.type
_entity.pdbx_description
1 polymer ?
#
loop_
_entity_poly.entity_id
_entity_poly.type
_entity_poly.pdbx_seq_one_letter_code
_entity_poly.pdbx_strand_id
1 'polypeptide(L)'
;MKKDILIGACVGFLTGIFLLIILSYLDIDFRNKNIIAPLGVSLLFAAGVWFGYFLSRFLAVFRQFGKFAAVGFLSASIDFAVLNFVSSVSGITAGTTVGLINVPGFLVAVFNGYLWNKLWVFHSVSRGESLFRDFPKFLAVTAMGLLINSGVIVAVTTYIPNSGGLDPKEWLNFAKVVASVAALIWNFTGYRLVVFTKAR
;
A
#
# COMPACT_ATOMS: atom_id res chain seq x y z
N MET A 1 17.59 -12.08 -3.64
CA MET A 1 16.56 -12.72 -4.50
C MET A 1 15.82 -13.82 -3.76
N LYS A 2 16.38 -15.05 -3.55
CA LYS A 2 15.64 -16.15 -2.87
C LYS A 2 15.02 -15.74 -1.53
N LYS A 3 15.81 -15.10 -0.66
CA LYS A 3 15.33 -14.55 0.63
C LYS A 3 14.20 -13.52 0.45
N ASP A 4 14.28 -12.65 -0.54
CA ASP A 4 13.25 -11.62 -0.77
C ASP A 4 11.95 -12.21 -1.31
N ILE A 5 12.03 -13.23 -2.16
CA ILE A 5 10.84 -13.94 -2.66
C ILE A 5 10.12 -14.64 -1.50
N LEU A 6 10.87 -15.27 -0.59
CA LEU A 6 10.32 -15.89 0.62
C LEU A 6 9.67 -14.84 1.52
N ILE A 7 10.34 -13.71 1.77
CA ILE A 7 9.75 -12.60 2.53
C ILE A 7 8.48 -12.08 1.85
N GLY A 8 8.50 -11.94 0.51
CA GLY A 8 7.33 -11.57 -0.28
C GLY A 8 6.17 -12.55 -0.12
N ALA A 9 6.45 -13.86 -0.10
CA ALA A 9 5.45 -14.89 0.16
C ALA A 9 4.86 -14.76 1.58
N CYS A 10 5.68 -14.51 2.60
CA CYS A 10 5.21 -14.29 3.97
C CYS A 10 4.36 -13.02 4.08
N VAL A 11 4.79 -11.92 3.47
CA VAL A 11 4.03 -10.66 3.39
C VAL A 11 2.68 -10.90 2.68
N GLY A 12 2.68 -11.66 1.58
CA GLY A 12 1.46 -12.00 0.86
C GLY A 12 0.53 -12.91 1.67
N PHE A 13 1.06 -13.85 2.44
CA PHE A 13 0.26 -14.69 3.35
C PHE A 13 -0.44 -13.84 4.43
N LEU A 14 0.30 -12.93 5.07
CA LEU A 14 -0.26 -11.98 6.04
C LEU A 14 -1.33 -11.08 5.40
N THR A 15 -1.05 -10.56 4.21
CA THR A 15 -2.01 -9.75 3.44
C THR A 15 -3.29 -10.55 3.16
N GLY A 16 -3.16 -11.83 2.81
CA GLY A 16 -4.31 -12.71 2.57
C GLY A 16 -5.11 -13.02 3.84
N ILE A 17 -4.48 -13.06 5.03
CA ILE A 17 -5.21 -13.15 6.32
C ILE A 17 -6.05 -11.89 6.54
N PHE A 18 -5.47 -10.69 6.36
CA PHE A 18 -6.22 -9.44 6.47
C PHE A 18 -7.34 -9.36 5.43
N LEU A 19 -7.10 -9.89 4.23
CA LEU A 19 -8.13 -9.99 3.19
C LEU A 19 -9.32 -10.85 3.62
N LEU A 20 -9.12 -11.92 4.41
CA LEU A 20 -10.24 -12.72 4.94
C LEU A 20 -11.14 -11.90 5.89
N ILE A 21 -10.56 -11.01 6.70
CA ILE A 21 -11.32 -10.12 7.57
C ILE A 21 -12.19 -9.18 6.73
N ILE A 22 -11.61 -8.61 5.67
CA ILE A 22 -12.33 -7.72 4.74
C ILE A 22 -13.45 -8.48 4.02
N LEU A 23 -13.17 -9.67 3.47
CA LEU A 23 -14.18 -10.49 2.79
C LEU A 23 -15.33 -10.89 3.71
N SER A 24 -15.02 -11.20 4.97
CA SER A 24 -16.04 -11.56 5.97
C SER A 24 -16.93 -10.37 6.33
N TYR A 25 -16.37 -9.16 6.40
CA TYR A 25 -17.15 -7.95 6.63
C TYR A 25 -18.07 -7.59 5.46
N LEU A 26 -17.66 -7.87 4.23
CA LEU A 26 -18.43 -7.57 3.02
C LEU A 26 -19.45 -8.67 2.66
N ASP A 27 -19.64 -9.69 3.50
CA ASP A 27 -20.47 -10.86 3.24
C ASP A 27 -20.11 -11.59 1.92
N ILE A 28 -18.84 -11.51 1.50
CA ILE A 28 -18.35 -12.18 0.30
C ILE A 28 -17.90 -13.59 0.69
N ASP A 29 -18.61 -14.59 0.16
CA ASP A 29 -18.27 -16.00 0.34
C ASP A 29 -18.06 -16.73 -0.97
N PHE A 30 -17.04 -17.58 -1.01
CA PHE A 30 -16.74 -18.44 -2.14
C PHE A 30 -15.97 -19.68 -1.67
N ARG A 31 -16.07 -20.74 -2.47
CA ARG A 31 -15.48 -22.04 -2.14
C ARG A 31 -13.99 -21.91 -1.84
N ASN A 32 -13.57 -22.44 -0.69
CA ASN A 32 -12.19 -22.47 -0.22
C ASN A 32 -11.54 -21.10 0.03
N LYS A 33 -12.30 -20.02 0.26
CA LYS A 33 -11.74 -18.67 0.49
C LYS A 33 -10.64 -18.62 1.55
N ASN A 34 -10.81 -19.36 2.65
CA ASN A 34 -9.86 -19.43 3.78
C ASN A 34 -8.47 -19.94 3.38
N ILE A 35 -8.38 -20.71 2.29
CA ILE A 35 -7.13 -21.24 1.75
C ILE A 35 -6.65 -20.37 0.58
N ILE A 36 -7.56 -19.99 -0.31
CA ILE A 36 -7.26 -19.23 -1.52
C ILE A 36 -6.72 -17.84 -1.20
N ALA A 37 -7.30 -17.11 -0.22
CA ALA A 37 -6.84 -15.76 0.07
C ALA A 37 -5.40 -15.75 0.62
N PRO A 38 -5.04 -16.51 1.67
CA PRO A 38 -3.66 -16.50 2.18
C PRO A 38 -2.66 -17.09 1.18
N LEU A 39 -2.95 -18.25 0.59
CA LEU A 39 -1.99 -18.92 -0.31
C LEU A 39 -1.92 -18.27 -1.69
N GLY A 40 -3.05 -17.86 -2.25
CA GLY A 40 -3.11 -17.18 -3.54
C GLY A 40 -2.38 -15.84 -3.50
N VAL A 41 -2.62 -15.01 -2.47
CA VAL A 41 -1.92 -13.73 -2.31
C VAL A 41 -0.44 -13.95 -2.00
N SER A 42 -0.09 -14.98 -1.22
CA SER A 42 1.30 -15.37 -0.98
C SER A 42 2.05 -15.69 -2.28
N LEU A 43 1.47 -16.53 -3.15
CA LEU A 43 2.05 -16.86 -4.45
C LEU A 43 2.13 -15.64 -5.37
N LEU A 44 1.09 -14.81 -5.41
CA LEU A 44 1.04 -13.59 -6.20
C LEU A 44 2.16 -12.62 -5.80
N PHE A 45 2.39 -12.42 -4.50
CA PHE A 45 3.43 -11.51 -4.01
C PHE A 45 4.83 -12.08 -4.23
N ALA A 46 5.01 -13.38 -4.04
CA ALA A 46 6.26 -14.06 -4.39
C ALA A 46 6.60 -13.86 -5.88
N ALA A 47 5.60 -14.04 -6.76
CA ALA A 47 5.72 -13.80 -8.19
C ALA A 47 5.98 -12.33 -8.51
N GLY A 48 5.30 -11.39 -7.83
CA GLY A 48 5.49 -9.94 -8.00
C GLY A 48 6.90 -9.48 -7.60
N VAL A 49 7.44 -9.98 -6.49
CA VAL A 49 8.82 -9.70 -6.07
C VAL A 49 9.81 -10.31 -7.06
N TRP A 50 9.58 -11.55 -7.51
CA TRP A 50 10.38 -12.18 -8.56
C TRP A 50 10.34 -11.38 -9.87
N PHE A 51 9.17 -10.89 -10.26
CA PHE A 51 8.99 -10.08 -11.45
C PHE A 51 9.71 -8.72 -11.34
N GLY A 52 9.71 -8.11 -10.15
CA GLY A 52 10.54 -6.93 -9.88
C GLY A 52 12.04 -7.21 -10.05
N TYR A 53 12.51 -8.41 -9.67
CA TYR A 53 13.87 -8.85 -9.95
C TYR A 53 14.12 -9.10 -11.45
N PHE A 54 13.16 -9.68 -12.17
CA PHE A 54 13.24 -9.86 -13.62
C PHE A 54 13.35 -8.52 -14.35
N LEU A 55 12.48 -7.56 -14.05
CA LEU A 55 12.50 -6.19 -14.59
C LEU A 55 13.75 -5.42 -14.19
N SER A 56 14.38 -5.76 -13.06
CA SER A 56 15.62 -5.11 -12.62
C SER A 56 16.81 -5.31 -13.56
N ARG A 57 16.69 -6.25 -14.51
CA ARG A 57 17.62 -6.41 -15.64
C ARG A 57 17.63 -5.19 -16.58
N PHE A 58 16.53 -4.44 -16.66
CA PHE A 58 16.44 -3.22 -17.46
C PHE A 58 16.78 -1.98 -16.62
N LEU A 59 16.17 -1.84 -15.45
CA LEU A 59 16.44 -0.73 -14.52
C LEU A 59 16.51 -1.25 -13.08
N ALA A 60 17.64 -1.01 -12.39
CA ALA A 60 17.88 -1.51 -11.04
C ALA A 60 16.81 -1.11 -10.00
N VAL A 61 16.06 -0.04 -10.28
CA VAL A 61 14.97 0.48 -9.44
C VAL A 61 13.85 -0.55 -9.21
N PHE A 62 13.57 -1.42 -10.19
CA PHE A 62 12.48 -2.38 -10.11
C PHE A 62 12.65 -3.42 -9.00
N ARG A 63 13.90 -3.68 -8.58
CA ARG A 63 14.19 -4.56 -7.45
C ARG A 63 13.63 -4.01 -6.13
N GLN A 64 13.71 -2.70 -5.92
CA GLN A 64 13.14 -2.05 -4.75
C GLN A 64 11.63 -1.89 -4.93
N PHE A 65 11.18 -1.54 -6.14
CA PHE A 65 9.77 -1.33 -6.44
C PHE A 65 8.90 -2.57 -6.18
N GLY A 66 9.33 -3.77 -6.60
CA GLY A 66 8.55 -4.99 -6.36
C GLY A 66 8.34 -5.29 -4.86
N LYS A 67 9.35 -5.00 -4.03
CA LYS A 67 9.23 -5.13 -2.57
C LYS A 67 8.35 -4.01 -1.99
N PHE A 68 8.53 -2.78 -2.45
CA PHE A 68 7.73 -1.63 -2.05
C PHE A 68 6.23 -1.84 -2.32
N ALA A 69 5.89 -2.37 -3.50
CA ALA A 69 4.50 -2.69 -3.85
C ALA A 69 3.90 -3.70 -2.88
N ALA A 70 4.60 -4.80 -2.57
CA ALA A 70 4.15 -5.80 -1.61
C ALA A 70 3.91 -5.19 -0.21
N VAL A 71 4.80 -4.30 0.24
CA VAL A 71 4.65 -3.59 1.52
C VAL A 71 3.44 -2.66 1.49
N GLY A 72 3.23 -1.93 0.39
CA GLY A 72 2.09 -1.04 0.21
C GLY A 72 0.75 -1.79 0.32
N PHE A 73 0.62 -2.94 -0.34
CA PHE A 73 -0.59 -3.75 -0.25
C PHE A 73 -0.79 -4.35 1.16
N LEU A 74 0.27 -4.79 1.83
CA LEU A 74 0.16 -5.25 3.21
C LEU A 74 -0.36 -4.13 4.12
N SER A 75 0.24 -2.94 4.05
CA SER A 75 -0.21 -1.78 4.83
C SER A 75 -1.66 -1.40 4.52
N ALA A 76 -2.07 -1.41 3.24
CA ALA A 76 -3.46 -1.16 2.88
C ALA A 76 -4.39 -2.23 3.47
N SER A 77 -4.03 -3.52 3.36
CA SER A 77 -4.86 -4.60 3.92
C SER A 77 -5.04 -4.48 5.43
N ILE A 78 -4.01 -4.02 6.16
CA ILE A 78 -4.09 -3.76 7.60
C ILE A 78 -5.05 -2.61 7.88
N ASP A 79 -4.91 -1.49 7.16
CA ASP A 79 -5.78 -0.31 7.32
C ASP A 79 -7.26 -0.70 7.15
N PHE A 80 -7.56 -1.36 6.02
CA PHE A 80 -8.90 -1.85 5.74
C PHE A 80 -9.37 -2.88 6.78
N ALA A 81 -8.56 -3.87 7.15
CA ALA A 81 -8.98 -4.88 8.11
C ALA A 81 -9.31 -4.28 9.48
N VAL A 82 -8.51 -3.33 9.97
CA VAL A 82 -8.76 -2.63 11.24
C VAL A 82 -10.03 -1.79 11.14
N LEU A 83 -10.21 -1.02 10.06
CA LEU A 83 -11.42 -0.23 9.85
C LEU A 83 -12.68 -1.10 9.84
N ASN A 84 -12.68 -2.19 9.06
CA ASN A 84 -13.83 -3.09 8.94
C ASN A 84 -14.12 -3.80 10.26
N PHE A 85 -13.08 -4.22 11.00
CA PHE A 85 -13.25 -4.80 12.33
C PHE A 85 -13.90 -3.81 13.31
N VAL A 86 -13.36 -2.59 13.43
CA VAL A 86 -13.92 -1.56 14.33
C VAL A 86 -15.34 -1.18 13.90
N SER A 87 -15.60 -1.08 12.60
CA SER A 87 -16.94 -0.77 12.06
C SER A 87 -17.95 -1.87 12.38
N SER A 88 -17.55 -3.16 12.34
CA SER A 88 -18.43 -4.28 12.72
C SER A 88 -18.83 -4.28 14.19
N VAL A 89 -17.91 -3.90 15.08
CA VAL A 89 -18.16 -3.86 16.53
C VAL A 89 -18.94 -2.61 16.94
N SER A 90 -18.64 -1.45 16.33
CA SER A 90 -19.26 -0.18 16.67
C SER A 90 -20.57 0.12 15.94
N GLY A 91 -20.84 -0.55 14.81
CA GLY A 91 -21.98 -0.26 13.93
C GLY A 91 -21.84 1.05 13.14
N ILE A 92 -20.70 1.75 13.24
CA ILE A 92 -20.46 3.03 12.57
C ILE A 92 -19.97 2.77 11.15
N THR A 93 -20.77 3.16 10.16
CA THR A 93 -20.47 2.95 8.73
C THR A 93 -20.52 4.22 7.88
N ALA A 94 -21.03 5.33 8.42
CA ALA A 94 -21.14 6.61 7.73
C ALA A 94 -20.98 7.82 8.67
N GLY A 95 -20.73 8.99 8.09
CA GLY A 95 -20.57 10.26 8.80
C GLY A 95 -19.12 10.56 9.20
N THR A 96 -18.92 11.74 9.80
CA THR A 96 -17.60 12.23 10.23
C THR A 96 -16.93 11.34 11.28
N THR A 97 -17.73 10.61 12.07
CA THR A 97 -17.26 9.65 13.07
C THR A 97 -16.47 8.49 12.46
N VAL A 98 -16.74 8.11 11.20
CA VAL A 98 -15.95 7.11 10.46
C VAL A 98 -14.48 7.55 10.36
N GLY A 99 -14.24 8.85 10.20
CA GLY A 99 -12.89 9.41 10.17
C GLY A 99 -12.11 9.12 11.46
N LEU A 100 -12.77 9.20 12.62
CA LEU A 100 -12.15 8.94 13.92
C LEU A 100 -11.82 7.46 14.13
N ILE A 101 -12.72 6.56 13.76
CA ILE A 101 -12.48 5.10 13.90
C ILE A 101 -11.43 4.58 12.91
N ASN A 102 -11.17 5.31 11.81
CA ASN A 102 -10.12 4.95 10.85
C ASN A 102 -8.71 5.30 11.36
N VAL A 103 -8.57 6.25 12.29
CA VAL A 103 -7.27 6.73 12.76
C VAL A 103 -6.36 5.60 13.27
N PRO A 104 -6.81 4.66 14.12
CA PRO A 104 -5.96 3.57 14.58
C PRO A 104 -5.47 2.67 13.45
N GLY A 105 -6.35 2.32 12.50
CA GLY A 105 -5.99 1.51 11.32
C GLY A 105 -4.91 2.19 10.50
N PHE A 106 -5.11 3.49 10.23
CA PHE A 106 -4.17 4.29 9.47
C PHE A 106 -2.80 4.37 10.15
N LEU A 107 -2.77 4.60 11.47
CA LEU A 107 -1.52 4.67 12.22
C LEU A 107 -0.76 3.34 12.15
N VAL A 108 -1.43 2.21 12.40
CA VAL A 108 -0.80 0.88 12.33
C VAL A 108 -0.28 0.62 10.91
N ALA A 109 -1.05 0.97 9.88
CA ALA A 109 -0.65 0.82 8.48
C ALA A 109 0.59 1.66 8.12
N VAL A 110 0.67 2.89 8.60
CA VAL A 110 1.83 3.80 8.41
C VAL A 110 3.08 3.26 9.11
N PHE A 111 2.97 2.83 10.37
CA PHE A 111 4.09 2.23 11.11
C PHE A 111 4.56 0.92 10.46
N ASN A 112 3.64 0.03 10.08
CA ASN A 112 3.95 -1.18 9.33
C ASN A 112 4.68 -0.84 8.03
N GLY A 113 4.16 0.12 7.27
CA GLY A 113 4.74 0.56 6.00
C GLY A 113 6.16 1.08 6.18
N TYR A 114 6.41 1.89 7.21
CA TYR A 114 7.73 2.40 7.53
C TYR A 114 8.72 1.29 7.89
N LEU A 115 8.34 0.40 8.81
CA LEU A 115 9.21 -0.66 9.29
C LEU A 115 9.62 -1.59 8.15
N TRP A 116 8.68 -2.03 7.32
CA TRP A 116 9.00 -2.88 6.17
C TRP A 116 9.82 -2.15 5.11
N ASN A 117 9.55 -0.88 4.84
CA ASN A 117 10.36 -0.11 3.90
C ASN A 117 11.81 0.01 4.39
N LYS A 118 12.01 0.31 5.66
CA LYS A 118 13.34 0.46 6.25
C LYS A 118 14.08 -0.87 6.39
N LEU A 119 13.42 -1.89 6.94
CA LEU A 119 14.04 -3.16 7.30
C LEU A 119 14.18 -4.13 6.11
N TRP A 120 13.42 -3.95 5.04
CA TRP A 120 13.43 -4.88 3.90
C TRP A 120 13.60 -4.21 2.53
N VAL A 121 12.83 -3.16 2.21
CA VAL A 121 12.89 -2.53 0.88
C VAL A 121 14.23 -1.82 0.67
N PHE A 122 14.58 -0.94 1.60
CA PHE A 122 15.77 -0.08 1.59
C PHE A 122 16.85 -0.50 2.60
N HIS A 123 16.77 -1.73 3.12
CA HIS A 123 17.68 -2.29 4.13
C HIS A 123 19.18 -2.09 3.84
N SER A 124 19.59 -2.14 2.57
CA SER A 124 20.99 -1.98 2.19
C SER A 124 21.56 -0.59 2.49
N VAL A 125 20.68 0.42 2.57
CA VAL A 125 21.07 1.82 2.83
C VAL A 125 20.89 2.16 4.31
N SER A 126 19.85 1.61 4.95
CA SER A 126 19.52 1.90 6.34
C SER A 126 20.22 1.03 7.39
N ARG A 127 21.19 0.19 6.98
CA ARG A 127 21.88 -0.73 7.89
C ARG A 127 22.75 0.04 8.87
N GLY A 128 22.57 -0.23 10.17
CA GLY A 128 23.36 0.37 11.25
C GLY A 128 22.81 1.71 11.76
N GLU A 129 21.69 2.19 11.19
CA GLU A 129 21.06 3.45 11.59
C GLU A 129 19.95 3.21 12.61
N SER A 130 19.68 4.20 13.47
CA SER A 130 18.55 4.15 14.42
C SER A 130 17.23 3.87 13.70
N LEU A 131 16.43 2.96 14.26
CA LEU A 131 15.20 2.48 13.63
C LEU A 131 14.24 3.61 13.24
N PHE A 132 14.06 4.64 14.08
CA PHE A 132 13.08 5.71 13.85
C PHE A 132 13.66 7.02 13.32
N ARG A 133 14.96 7.07 13.02
CA ARG A 133 15.64 8.29 12.51
C ARG A 133 14.96 8.91 11.28
N ASP A 134 14.49 8.08 10.36
CA ASP A 134 13.95 8.54 9.08
C ASP A 134 12.41 8.65 9.10
N PHE A 135 11.78 8.32 10.24
CA PHE A 135 10.32 8.31 10.37
C PHE A 135 9.67 9.68 10.11
N PRO A 136 10.20 10.82 10.59
CA PRO A 136 9.63 12.13 10.27
C PRO A 136 9.67 12.43 8.75
N LYS A 137 10.78 12.07 8.08
CA LYS A 137 10.91 12.24 6.62
C LYS A 137 9.93 11.33 5.87
N PHE A 138 9.80 10.08 6.31
CA PHE A 138 8.84 9.13 5.76
C PHE A 138 7.41 9.65 5.88
N LEU A 139 7.04 10.16 7.06
CA LEU A 139 5.71 10.69 7.31
C LEU A 139 5.44 11.93 6.43
N ALA A 140 6.41 12.84 6.29
CA ALA A 140 6.28 14.00 5.41
C ALA A 140 6.09 13.61 3.94
N VAL A 141 6.86 12.65 3.43
CA VAL A 141 6.70 12.14 2.05
C VAL A 141 5.34 11.45 1.87
N THR A 142 4.92 10.62 2.83
CA THR A 142 3.60 9.96 2.83
C THR A 142 2.47 10.98 2.78
N ALA A 143 2.54 12.02 3.63
CA ALA A 143 1.53 13.06 3.71
C ALA A 143 1.46 13.87 2.40
N MET A 144 2.60 14.21 1.81
CA MET A 144 2.61 14.84 0.48
C MET A 144 2.05 13.92 -0.60
N GLY A 145 2.32 12.61 -0.55
CA GLY A 145 1.72 11.64 -1.46
C GLY A 145 0.20 11.59 -1.35
N LEU A 146 -0.35 11.71 -0.14
CA LEU A 146 -1.79 11.81 0.08
C LEU A 146 -2.36 13.10 -0.52
N LEU A 147 -1.69 14.24 -0.33
CA LEU A 147 -2.11 15.51 -0.93
C LEU A 147 -2.06 15.46 -2.45
N ILE A 148 -1.03 14.85 -3.03
CA ILE A 148 -0.93 14.62 -4.48
C ILE A 148 -2.09 13.73 -4.95
N ASN A 149 -2.42 12.66 -4.22
CA ASN A 149 -3.55 11.80 -4.57
C ASN A 149 -4.85 12.60 -4.61
N SER A 150 -5.17 13.32 -3.55
CA SER A 150 -6.39 14.12 -3.46
C SER A 150 -6.43 15.24 -4.50
N GLY A 151 -5.31 15.93 -4.72
CA GLY A 151 -5.18 16.99 -5.71
C GLY A 151 -5.38 16.50 -7.13
N VAL A 152 -4.82 15.33 -7.49
CA VAL A 152 -5.02 14.73 -8.82
C VAL A 152 -6.47 14.29 -9.03
N ILE A 153 -7.13 13.71 -8.01
CA ILE A 153 -8.56 13.38 -8.12
C ILE A 153 -9.36 14.64 -8.46
N VAL A 154 -9.22 15.69 -7.64
CA VAL A 154 -9.95 16.96 -7.86
C VAL A 154 -9.62 17.55 -9.22
N ALA A 155 -8.35 17.51 -9.64
CA ALA A 155 -7.95 18.06 -10.92
C ALA A 155 -8.60 17.33 -12.11
N VAL A 156 -8.61 15.99 -12.08
CA VAL A 156 -9.19 15.17 -13.14
C VAL A 156 -10.72 15.27 -13.15
N THR A 157 -11.38 15.22 -12.00
CA THR A 157 -12.85 15.23 -11.95
C THR A 157 -13.46 16.60 -12.23
N THR A 158 -12.73 17.68 -11.96
CA THR A 158 -13.26 19.05 -12.04
C THR A 158 -12.80 19.80 -13.29
N TYR A 159 -11.53 19.64 -13.70
CA TYR A 159 -10.95 20.43 -14.80
C TYR A 159 -10.75 19.65 -16.09
N ILE A 160 -10.80 18.31 -16.07
CA ILE A 160 -10.71 17.49 -17.28
C ILE A 160 -12.11 17.08 -17.71
N PRO A 161 -12.56 17.43 -18.93
CA PRO A 161 -13.87 17.02 -19.43
C PRO A 161 -13.95 15.50 -19.54
N ASN A 162 -15.05 14.93 -19.04
CA ASN A 162 -15.40 13.51 -19.24
C ASN A 162 -15.86 13.29 -20.69
N SER A 163 -14.90 13.35 -21.61
CA SER A 163 -15.11 13.22 -23.07
C SER A 163 -15.34 11.79 -23.52
N GLY A 164 -15.10 10.80 -22.66
CA GLY A 164 -15.29 9.38 -22.93
C GLY A 164 -16.74 8.90 -22.77
N GLY A 165 -17.67 9.76 -22.35
CA GLY A 165 -19.06 9.38 -22.10
C GLY A 165 -19.24 8.40 -20.93
N LEU A 166 -18.23 8.29 -20.05
CA LEU A 166 -18.26 7.41 -18.89
C LEU A 166 -19.30 7.88 -17.88
N ASP A 167 -19.89 6.94 -17.14
CA ASP A 167 -20.74 7.31 -16.00
C ASP A 167 -19.93 8.11 -14.97
N PRO A 168 -20.52 9.07 -14.22
CA PRO A 168 -19.79 9.82 -13.20
C PRO A 168 -19.03 8.96 -12.18
N LYS A 169 -19.56 7.77 -11.84
CA LYS A 169 -18.89 6.83 -10.94
C LYS A 169 -17.66 6.21 -11.59
N GLU A 170 -17.74 5.88 -12.88
CA GLU A 170 -16.63 5.33 -13.64
C GLU A 170 -15.52 6.36 -13.82
N TRP A 171 -15.88 7.62 -14.13
CA TRP A 171 -14.92 8.72 -14.25
C TRP A 171 -14.18 8.99 -12.93
N LEU A 172 -14.91 8.97 -11.81
CA LEU A 172 -14.30 9.11 -10.48
C LEU A 172 -13.31 7.97 -10.18
N ASN A 173 -13.65 6.73 -10.52
CA ASN A 173 -12.76 5.59 -10.34
C ASN A 173 -11.52 5.69 -11.25
N PHE A 174 -11.70 6.13 -12.49
CA PHE A 174 -10.58 6.42 -13.39
C PHE A 174 -9.64 7.47 -12.80
N ALA A 175 -10.19 8.61 -12.33
CA ALA A 175 -9.42 9.64 -11.65
C ALA A 175 -8.67 9.10 -10.42
N LYS A 176 -9.33 8.25 -9.63
CA LYS A 176 -8.73 7.60 -8.46
C LYS A 176 -7.57 6.69 -8.82
N VAL A 177 -7.66 5.93 -9.92
CA VAL A 177 -6.57 5.07 -10.42
C VAL A 177 -5.37 5.92 -10.82
N VAL A 178 -5.58 6.97 -11.64
CA VAL A 178 -4.52 7.89 -12.08
C VAL A 178 -3.83 8.55 -10.88
N ALA A 179 -4.62 9.08 -9.94
CA ALA A 179 -4.12 9.68 -8.71
C ALA A 179 -3.32 8.70 -7.85
N SER A 180 -3.73 7.43 -7.79
CA SER A 180 -3.04 6.40 -7.02
C SER A 180 -1.70 6.04 -7.65
N VAL A 181 -1.62 5.97 -8.98
CA VAL A 181 -0.35 5.79 -9.70
C VAL A 181 0.60 6.96 -9.44
N ALA A 182 0.11 8.21 -9.53
CA ALA A 182 0.91 9.40 -9.28
C ALA A 182 1.47 9.44 -7.84
N ALA A 183 0.60 9.19 -6.84
CA ALA A 183 0.99 9.13 -5.44
C ALA A 183 1.98 7.98 -5.15
N LEU A 184 1.81 6.84 -5.83
CA LEU A 184 2.70 5.68 -5.70
C LEU A 184 4.11 6.00 -6.24
N ILE A 185 4.20 6.65 -7.41
CA ILE A 185 5.47 7.11 -7.99
C ILE A 185 6.15 8.12 -7.06
N TRP A 186 5.38 9.09 -6.53
CA TRP A 186 5.88 10.07 -5.56
C TRP A 186 6.44 9.39 -4.31
N ASN A 187 5.64 8.53 -3.66
CA ASN A 187 6.04 7.86 -2.42
C ASN A 187 7.29 7.01 -2.63
N PHE A 188 7.33 6.20 -3.68
CA PHE A 188 8.49 5.36 -3.97
C PHE A 188 9.75 6.20 -4.21
N THR A 189 9.63 7.26 -5.01
CA THR A 189 10.76 8.13 -5.36
C THR A 189 11.24 8.93 -4.16
N GLY A 190 10.32 9.51 -3.38
CA GLY A 190 10.63 10.24 -2.16
C GLY A 190 11.27 9.35 -1.10
N TYR A 191 10.78 8.12 -0.91
CA TYR A 191 11.40 7.17 0.02
C TYR A 191 12.82 6.82 -0.41
N ARG A 192 13.03 6.58 -1.71
CA ARG A 192 14.33 6.19 -2.25
C ARG A 192 15.36 7.32 -2.25
N LEU A 193 14.94 8.55 -2.58
CA LEU A 193 15.85 9.67 -2.82
C LEU A 193 15.98 10.65 -1.64
N VAL A 194 15.01 10.68 -0.72
CA VAL A 194 14.96 11.66 0.38
C VAL A 194 15.00 10.98 1.75
N VAL A 195 14.25 9.89 1.92
CA VAL A 195 14.09 9.24 3.23
C VAL A 195 15.25 8.29 3.52
N PHE A 196 15.48 7.32 2.63
CA PHE A 196 16.45 6.25 2.84
C PHE A 196 17.71 6.46 2.00
N THR A 197 18.44 7.52 2.32
CA THR A 197 19.74 7.85 1.73
C THR A 197 20.86 7.57 2.72
N LYS A 198 22.07 7.24 2.23
CA LYS A 198 23.25 7.16 3.12
C LYS A 198 23.44 8.51 3.81
N ALA A 199 23.75 8.51 5.11
CA ALA A 199 24.27 9.69 5.76
C ALA A 199 25.51 10.17 4.98
N ARG A 200 25.49 11.43 4.55
CA ARG A 200 26.67 12.10 4.00
C ARG A 200 27.65 12.41 5.12
#